data_AF-Q9TTG1-F1
#
_entry.id   AF-Q9TTG1-F1
#
_cell.length_a   1.000
_cell.length_b   1.000
_cell.length_c   1.000
_cell.angle_alpha   90.00
_cell.angle_beta   90.00
_cell.angle_gamma   90.00
#
_symmetry.space_group_name_H-M   'P 1'
#
loop_
_entity.id
_entity.type
_entity.pdbx_description
1 polymer ?
#
loop_
_entity_poly.entity_id
_entity_poly.type
_entity_poly.pdbx_seq_one_letter_code
_entity_poly.pdbx_strand_id
1 'polypeptide(L)' 'NIAASGKFSSDRTIKEYARDIWNVEPSDLKISLSNESNKVNGN' A
#
# COMPACT_ATOMS: atom_id res chain seq x y z
N ASN A 1 -1.24 -2.87 28.55
CA ASN A 1 -0.17 -2.64 27.55
C ASN A 1 -0.53 -3.10 26.14
N ILE A 2 -1.08 -4.30 25.90
CA ILE A 2 -1.38 -4.80 24.53
C ILE A 2 -2.49 -4.01 23.81
N ALA A 3 -3.55 -3.56 24.52
CA ALA A 3 -4.68 -2.85 23.89
C ALA A 3 -4.37 -1.45 23.32
N ALA A 4 -3.18 -0.89 23.61
CA ALA A 4 -2.77 0.45 23.15
C ALA A 4 -1.58 0.42 22.16
N SER A 5 -1.11 -0.76 21.76
CA SER A 5 0.06 -0.91 20.87
C SER A 5 -0.19 -0.40 19.45
N GLY A 6 -1.45 -0.33 19.01
CA GLY A 6 -1.82 0.16 17.67
C GLY A 6 -1.38 1.60 17.39
N LYS A 7 -1.19 2.43 18.43
CA LYS A 7 -0.66 3.79 18.27
C LYS A 7 0.81 3.82 17.84
N PHE A 8 1.57 2.78 18.16
CA PHE A 8 3.00 2.66 17.88
C PHE A 8 3.31 1.76 16.68
N SER A 9 2.32 1.36 15.88
CA SER A 9 2.58 0.56 14.68
C SER A 9 3.28 1.39 13.61
N SER A 10 4.27 0.78 12.94
CA SER A 10 4.95 1.36 11.78
C SER A 10 3.98 1.72 10.64
N ASP A 11 2.84 1.04 10.55
CA ASP A 11 1.79 1.36 9.57
C ASP A 11 1.29 2.80 9.69
N ARG A 12 1.18 3.32 10.92
CA ARG A 12 0.77 4.70 11.16
C ARG A 12 1.82 5.69 10.66
N THR A 13 3.09 5.43 10.98
CA THR A 13 4.21 6.29 10.56
C THR A 13 4.31 6.34 9.04
N ILE A 14 4.26 5.20 8.34
CA ILE A 14 4.32 5.16 6.87
C ILE A 14 3.15 5.91 6.23
N LYS A 15 1.95 5.86 6.83
CA LYS A 15 0.75 6.57 6.36
C LYS A 15 0.90 8.10 6.46
N GLU A 16 1.53 8.59 7.52
CA GLU A 16 1.83 10.01 7.74
C GLU A 16 2.90 10.49 6.73
N TYR A 17 3.98 9.71 6.52
CA TYR A 17 5.00 10.02 5.50
C TYR A 17 4.43 10.05 4.06
N ALA A 18 3.56 9.09 3.72
CA ALA A 18 2.94 9.01 2.40
C ALA A 18 2.12 10.27 2.07
N ARG A 19 1.35 10.78 3.05
CA ARG A 19 0.54 12.00 2.88
C ARG A 19 1.37 13.27 2.93
N ASP A 20 2.14 13.45 3.99
CA ASP A 20 2.70 14.76 4.34
C ASP A 20 3.99 15.09 3.57
N ILE A 21 4.71 14.06 3.08
CA ILE A 21 5.99 14.23 2.39
C ILE A 21 5.87 13.83 0.93
N TRP A 22 5.29 12.66 0.66
CA TRP A 22 5.22 12.11 -0.71
C TRP A 22 3.98 12.55 -1.49
N ASN A 23 3.01 13.19 -0.82
CA ASN A 23 1.75 13.67 -1.41
C ASN A 23 1.01 12.56 -2.19
N VAL A 24 1.05 11.33 -1.67
CA VAL A 24 0.33 10.18 -2.22
C VAL A 24 -0.75 9.73 -1.23
N GLU A 25 -1.95 9.45 -1.73
CA GLU A 25 -3.02 8.90 -0.90
C GLU A 25 -2.76 7.41 -0.65
N PRO A 26 -2.56 6.98 0.61
CA PRO A 26 -2.34 5.59 0.96
C PRO A 26 -3.61 4.80 0.67
N SER A 27 -3.44 3.69 -0.05
CA SER A 27 -4.53 2.88 -0.55
C SER A 27 -4.45 1.49 0.06
N ASP A 28 -5.53 1.04 0.70
CA ASP A 28 -5.66 -0.32 1.27
C ASP A 28 -5.99 -1.35 0.17
N LEU A 29 -5.56 -1.09 -1.07
CA LEU A 29 -5.78 -1.96 -2.21
C LEU A 29 -5.06 -3.29 -1.99
N LYS A 30 -5.86 -4.35 -1.79
CA LYS A 30 -5.39 -5.73 -1.85
C LYS A 30 -5.03 -6.03 -3.30
N ILE A 31 -3.75 -5.94 -3.63
CA ILE A 31 -3.25 -6.28 -4.96
C ILE A 31 -3.57 -7.76 -5.21
N SER A 32 -4.57 -8.03 -6.06
CA SER A 32 -4.76 -9.36 -6.63
C SER A 32 -3.61 -9.58 -7.60
N LEU A 33 -2.68 -10.48 -7.25
CA LEU A 33 -1.59 -10.89 -8.12
C LEU A 33 -2.16 -11.60 -9.36
N SER A 34 -2.49 -10.84 -10.39
CA SER A 34 -2.85 -11.38 -11.71
C SER A 34 -1.85 -10.85 -12.72
N ASN A 35 -0.76 -11.59 -12.90
CA ASN A 35 0.17 -11.41 -14.00
C ASN A 35 -0.30 -12.28 -15.18
N GLU A 36 -1.17 -11.74 -16.02
CA GLU A 36 -1.35 -12.24 -17.40
C GLU A 36 -0.94 -11.09 -18.33
N SER A 37 0.37 -11.02 -18.55
CA SER A 37 1.01 -10.16 -19.55
C SER A 37 0.46 -10.47 -20.94
N ASN A 38 -0.17 -9.44 -21.52
CA ASN A 38 -0.70 -9.33 -22.88
C ASN A 38 0.15 -10.11 -23.91
N LYS A 39 -0.35 -11.28 -24.35
CA LYS A 39 0.25 -12.02 -25.47
C LYS A 39 -0.09 -11.30 -26.78
N VAL A 40 0.73 -10.33 -27.13
CA VAL A 40 0.84 -9.79 -28.49
C VAL A 40 1.59 -10.80 -29.36
N ASN A 41 0.82 -11.57 -30.12
CA ASN A 41 1.28 -12.33 -31.27
C ASN A 41 0.09 -12.32 -32.23
N GLY A 42 0.04 -11.45 -33.24
CA GLY A 42 1.05 -11.20 -34.25
C GLY A 42 0.35 -11.60 -35.56
N ASN A 43 -0.04 -10.61 -36.36
CA ASN A 43 -0.62 -10.83 -37.69
C ASN A 43 0.38 -11.51 -38.63
#